data_AF-A0A292R4X3-F1
#
_entry.id   AF-A0A292R4X3-F1
#
_cell.length_a   1.000
_cell.length_b   1.000
_cell.length_c   1.000
_cell.angle_alpha   90.00
_cell.angle_beta   90.00
_cell.angle_gamma   90.00
#
_symmetry.space_group_name_H-M   'P 1'
#
loop_
_entity.id
_entity.type
_entity.pdbx_description
1 polymer ?
#
loop_
_entity_poly.entity_id
_entity_poly.type
_entity_poly.pdbx_seq_one_letter_code
_entity_poly.pdbx_strand_id
1 'polypeptide(L)'
;VRGFDNEFYAPHSRFQEVRAEDIKKVKELEILCDSKEAGVYIVFTKGGRRIFVTGHAEYDATTLRDEYFRDLDKGKNPIIPKHYFPNDDPTKKPIVRWRSHANLLFSNWLNYFVYQITP
;
A
#
# COMPACT_ATOMS: atom_id res chain seq x y z
N VAL A 1 3.66 12.25 6.19
CA VAL A 1 3.56 11.02 7.03
C VAL A 1 4.63 11.05 8.09
N ARG A 2 4.26 11.07 9.39
CA ARG A 2 5.24 11.23 10.48
C ARG A 2 5.90 9.89 10.80
N GLY A 3 7.23 9.88 10.92
CA GLY A 3 7.99 8.68 11.28
C GLY A 3 8.13 7.63 10.16
N PHE A 4 7.64 7.92 8.95
CA PHE A 4 7.95 7.10 7.79
C PHE A 4 9.40 7.30 7.37
N ASP A 5 10.04 6.21 6.97
CA ASP A 5 11.31 6.27 6.25
C ASP A 5 11.14 6.90 4.86
N ASN A 6 12.24 7.40 4.29
CA ASN A 6 12.25 7.96 2.93
C ASN A 6 11.87 6.91 1.86
N GLU A 7 12.24 5.66 2.09
CA GLU A 7 11.87 4.52 1.25
C GLU A 7 11.34 3.40 2.14
N PHE A 8 10.24 2.77 1.71
CA PHE A 8 9.58 1.72 2.48
C PHE A 8 8.76 0.80 1.57
N TYR A 9 8.28 -0.30 2.15
CA TYR A 9 7.48 -1.29 1.43
C TYR A 9 6.00 -1.17 1.79
N ALA A 10 5.13 -1.32 0.79
CA ALA A 10 3.70 -1.51 0.95
C ALA A 10 3.20 -2.50 -0.12
N PRO A 11 2.29 -3.41 0.20
CA PRO A 11 1.83 -4.40 -0.76
C PRO A 11 0.77 -3.77 -1.68
N HIS A 12 0.74 -4.22 -2.94
CA HIS A 12 -0.29 -3.88 -3.90
C HIS A 12 -0.82 -5.17 -4.54
N SER A 13 -2.14 -5.27 -4.70
CA SER A 13 -2.83 -6.38 -5.38
C SER A 13 -4.00 -5.82 -6.17
N ARG A 14 -3.77 -5.43 -7.44
CA ARG A 14 -4.76 -4.75 -8.28
C ARG A 14 -4.51 -4.94 -9.76
N PHE A 15 -5.57 -5.02 -10.56
CA PHE A 15 -5.51 -4.99 -12.03
C PHE A 15 -5.66 -3.57 -12.61
N GLN A 16 -6.27 -2.66 -11.84
CA GLN A 16 -6.54 -1.29 -12.24
C GLN A 16 -5.52 -0.35 -11.60
N GLU A 17 -5.31 0.82 -12.18
CA GLU A 17 -4.41 1.86 -11.66
C GLU A 17 -5.06 3.24 -11.64
N VAL A 18 -4.49 4.13 -10.82
CA VAL A 18 -4.73 5.57 -10.88
C VAL A 18 -3.40 6.23 -11.23
N ARG A 19 -3.38 7.04 -12.28
CA ARG A 19 -2.15 7.64 -12.79
C ARG A 19 -1.80 8.93 -12.06
N ALA A 20 -0.52 9.09 -11.74
CA ALA A 20 -0.01 10.30 -11.10
C ALA A 20 -0.32 11.57 -11.92
N GLU A 21 -0.29 11.47 -13.25
CA GLU A 21 -0.60 12.59 -14.16
C GLU A 21 -2.04 13.08 -14.04
N ASP A 22 -2.99 12.19 -13.75
CA ASP A 22 -4.39 12.57 -13.56
C ASP A 22 -4.61 13.21 -12.20
N ILE A 23 -3.95 12.71 -11.16
CA ILE A 23 -4.00 13.32 -9.82
C ILE A 23 -3.39 14.72 -9.83
N LYS A 24 -2.27 14.93 -10.54
CA LYS A 24 -1.61 16.24 -10.66
C LYS A 24 -2.47 17.31 -11.33
N LYS A 25 -3.50 16.93 -12.10
CA LYS A 25 -4.48 17.87 -12.70
C LYS A 25 -5.48 18.41 -11.67
N VAL A 26 -5.65 17.74 -10.53
CA VAL A 26 -6.60 18.11 -9.47
C VAL A 26 -5.87 18.90 -8.39
N LYS A 27 -6.13 20.21 -8.30
CA LYS A 27 -5.39 21.13 -7.43
C LYS A 27 -5.53 20.81 -5.94
N GLU A 28 -6.61 20.13 -5.56
CA GLU A 28 -6.93 19.77 -4.19
C GLU A 28 -6.21 18.50 -3.74
N LEU A 29 -5.64 17.72 -4.65
CA LEU A 29 -4.96 16.46 -4.33
C LEU A 29 -3.44 16.65 -4.30
N GLU A 30 -2.80 15.91 -3.39
CA GLU A 30 -1.36 15.88 -3.21
C GLU A 30 -0.91 14.41 -3.06
N ILE A 31 0.03 13.99 -3.91
CA ILE A 31 0.64 12.66 -3.81
C ILE A 31 1.72 12.73 -2.73
N LEU A 32 1.57 11.95 -1.66
CA LEU A 32 2.57 11.88 -0.59
C LEU A 32 3.59 10.76 -0.79
N CYS A 33 3.19 9.69 -1.45
CA CYS A 33 4.07 8.56 -1.72
C CYS A 33 3.65 7.85 -3.01
N ASP A 34 4.64 7.55 -3.84
CA ASP A 34 4.54 6.72 -5.02
C ASP A 34 5.72 5.73 -5.10
N SER A 35 5.59 4.77 -6.01
CA SER A 35 6.58 3.75 -6.32
C SER A 35 6.88 3.78 -7.81
N LYS A 36 8.16 3.62 -8.16
CA LYS A 36 8.59 3.48 -9.56
C LYS A 36 7.97 2.24 -10.23
N GLU A 37 7.65 1.21 -9.46
CA GLU A 37 7.07 -0.05 -9.97
C GLU A 37 5.56 -0.12 -9.76
N ALA A 38 5.07 0.26 -8.57
CA ALA A 38 3.66 0.10 -8.19
C ALA A 38 2.82 1.38 -8.41
N GLY A 39 3.42 2.49 -8.85
CA GLY A 39 2.73 3.75 -9.07
C GLY A 39 2.30 4.44 -7.78
N VAL A 40 1.23 5.25 -7.85
CA VAL A 40 0.73 6.04 -6.71
C VAL A 40 0.30 5.15 -5.58
N TYR A 41 0.70 5.48 -4.35
CA TYR A 41 0.34 4.75 -3.13
C TYR A 41 -0.56 5.57 -2.18
N ILE A 42 -0.08 6.73 -1.71
CA ILE A 42 -0.83 7.59 -0.76
C ILE A 42 -1.09 8.95 -1.39
N VAL A 43 -2.35 9.37 -1.36
CA VAL A 43 -2.81 10.70 -1.80
C VAL A 43 -3.63 11.35 -0.69
N PHE A 44 -3.44 12.65 -0.48
CA PHE A 44 -4.22 13.45 0.45
C PHE A 44 -4.94 14.58 -0.26
N THR A 45 -6.06 15.01 0.32
CA THR A 45 -6.61 16.33 -0.01
C THR A 45 -5.89 17.41 0.78
N LYS A 46 -5.68 18.59 0.19
CA LYS A 46 -5.27 19.80 0.91
C LYS A 46 -6.16 20.02 2.14
N GLY A 47 -5.52 20.26 3.28
CA GLY A 47 -6.21 20.34 4.58
C GLY A 47 -6.51 18.99 5.25
N GLY A 48 -6.06 17.86 4.70
CA GLY A 48 -6.02 16.57 5.39
C GLY A 48 -7.36 15.85 5.55
N ARG A 49 -8.46 16.39 5.01
CA ARG A 49 -9.81 15.84 5.23
C ARG A 49 -10.01 14.44 4.68
N ARG A 50 -9.35 14.08 3.57
CA ARG A 50 -9.41 12.76 2.96
C ARG A 50 -8.01 12.23 2.73
N ILE A 51 -7.85 10.94 3.02
CA ILE A 51 -6.68 10.14 2.69
C ILE A 51 -7.13 9.02 1.75
N PHE A 52 -6.36 8.78 0.70
CA PHE A 52 -6.54 7.68 -0.21
C PHE A 52 -5.29 6.81 -0.17
N VAL A 53 -5.49 5.50 0.00
CA VAL A 53 -4.43 4.50 0.05
C VAL A 53 -4.78 3.46 -1.01
N THR A 54 -3.95 3.32 -2.03
CA THR A 54 -4.20 2.46 -3.21
C THR A 54 -3.48 1.11 -3.14
N GLY A 55 -2.68 0.92 -2.08
CA GLY A 55 -2.11 -0.36 -1.68
C GLY A 55 -2.82 -0.91 -0.45
N HIS A 56 -2.32 -2.04 0.03
CA HIS A 56 -2.97 -2.84 1.06
C HIS A 56 -2.13 -2.96 2.33
N ALA A 57 -1.76 -1.82 2.95
CA ALA A 57 -0.97 -1.81 4.17
C ALA A 57 -1.53 -2.71 5.30
N GLU A 58 -2.84 -2.94 5.30
CA GLU A 58 -3.56 -3.79 6.25
C GLU A 58 -3.30 -5.29 6.07
N TYR A 59 -2.71 -5.73 4.96
CA TYR A 59 -2.57 -7.16 4.68
C TYR A 59 -1.72 -7.89 5.72
N ASP A 60 -2.25 -9.05 6.13
CA ASP A 60 -1.52 -10.04 6.89
C ASP A 60 -0.38 -10.66 6.08
N ALA A 61 0.54 -11.29 6.79
CA ALA A 61 1.75 -11.88 6.23
C ALA A 61 1.47 -12.85 5.08
N THR A 62 0.36 -13.57 5.10
CA THR A 62 0.01 -14.62 4.13
C THR A 62 -0.97 -14.18 3.05
N THR A 63 -1.52 -12.97 3.11
CA THR A 63 -2.63 -12.56 2.22
C THR A 63 -2.28 -12.73 0.73
N LEU A 64 -1.15 -12.18 0.28
CA LEU A 64 -0.71 -12.32 -1.12
C LEU A 64 -0.38 -13.78 -1.50
N ARG A 65 0.14 -14.57 -0.56
CA ARG A 65 0.38 -16.02 -0.76
C ARG A 65 -0.94 -16.73 -1.01
N ASP A 66 -1.94 -16.45 -0.18
CA ASP A 66 -3.23 -17.12 -0.23
C ASP A 66 -3.99 -16.70 -1.50
N GLU A 67 -3.86 -15.45 -1.96
CA GLU A 67 -4.33 -15.00 -3.28
C GLU A 67 -3.65 -15.73 -4.44
N TYR A 68 -2.33 -15.86 -4.41
CA TYR A 68 -1.55 -16.56 -5.43
C TYR A 68 -1.97 -18.02 -5.56
N PHE A 69 -2.01 -18.77 -4.46
CA PHE A 69 -2.41 -20.19 -4.51
C PHE A 69 -3.89 -20.37 -4.86
N ARG A 70 -4.78 -19.51 -4.36
CA ARG A 70 -6.20 -19.53 -4.76
C ARG A 70 -6.36 -19.38 -6.27
N ASP A 71 -5.60 -18.49 -6.89
CA ASP A 71 -5.69 -18.26 -8.33
C ASP A 71 -5.03 -19.39 -9.14
N LEU A 72 -3.93 -19.96 -8.64
CA LEU A 72 -3.30 -21.16 -9.21
C LEU A 72 -4.24 -22.37 -9.18
N ASP A 73 -4.90 -22.61 -8.05
CA ASP A 73 -5.87 -23.72 -7.86
C ASP A 73 -7.10 -23.58 -8.77
N LYS A 74 -7.43 -22.35 -9.18
CA LYS A 74 -8.47 -22.07 -10.18
C LYS A 74 -8.00 -22.29 -11.63
N GLY A 75 -6.79 -22.80 -11.83
CA GLY A 75 -6.20 -22.99 -13.15
C GLY A 75 -5.84 -21.68 -13.86
N LYS A 76 -5.72 -20.57 -13.13
CA LYS A 76 -5.15 -19.34 -13.69
C LYS A 76 -3.63 -19.43 -13.67
N ASN A 77 -2.98 -18.52 -14.39
CA ASN A 77 -1.54 -18.34 -14.36
C ASN A 77 -1.18 -17.02 -13.63
N PRO A 78 -1.38 -16.93 -12.30
CA PRO A 78 -1.02 -15.72 -11.56
C PRO A 78 0.50 -15.54 -11.58
N ILE A 79 0.94 -14.28 -11.63
CA ILE A 79 2.35 -13.94 -11.49
C ILE A 79 2.70 -14.05 -10.00
N ILE A 80 3.88 -14.57 -9.70
CA ILE A 80 4.39 -14.64 -8.32
C ILE A 80 4.48 -13.21 -7.76
N PRO A 81 3.92 -12.93 -6.56
CA PRO A 81 4.02 -11.62 -5.94
C PRO A 81 5.49 -11.20 -5.78
N LYS A 82 5.84 -10.07 -6.39
CA LYS A 82 7.23 -9.56 -6.41
C LYS A 82 7.67 -9.14 -5.01
N HIS A 83 8.95 -9.31 -4.72
CA HIS A 83 9.59 -8.90 -3.46
C HIS A 83 8.96 -9.48 -2.19
N TYR A 84 8.19 -10.56 -2.33
CA TYR A 84 7.37 -11.14 -1.25
C TYR A 84 7.93 -12.48 -0.76
N PHE A 85 8.18 -13.42 -1.68
CA PHE A 85 8.83 -14.69 -1.35
C PHE A 85 10.36 -14.57 -1.47
N PRO A 86 11.14 -15.25 -0.61
CA PRO A 86 12.58 -15.41 -0.81
C PRO A 86 12.89 -16.00 -2.19
N ASN A 87 13.70 -15.31 -2.99
CA ASN A 87 14.10 -15.73 -4.34
C ASN A 87 12.93 -16.04 -5.29
N ASP A 88 11.79 -15.38 -5.09
CA ASP A 88 10.55 -15.63 -5.84
C ASP A 88 10.08 -17.11 -5.80
N ASP A 89 10.39 -17.84 -4.71
CA ASP A 89 9.97 -19.24 -4.51
C ASP A 89 8.70 -19.32 -3.63
N PRO A 90 7.52 -19.64 -4.22
CA PRO A 90 6.24 -19.69 -3.49
C PRO A 90 6.17 -20.79 -2.42
N THR A 91 7.11 -21.74 -2.40
CA THR A 91 7.19 -22.78 -1.37
C THR A 91 7.78 -22.25 -0.05
N LYS A 92 8.42 -21.07 -0.09
CA LYS A 92 9.05 -20.45 1.08
C LYS A 92 8.04 -19.59 1.85
N LYS A 93 8.37 -19.33 3.13
CA LYS A 93 7.59 -18.40 3.94
C LYS A 93 7.79 -16.96 3.43
N PRO A 94 6.73 -16.16 3.27
CA PRO A 94 6.84 -14.77 2.85
C PRO A 94 7.64 -13.89 3.82
N ILE A 95 8.30 -12.87 3.28
CA ILE A 95 9.02 -11.86 4.07
C ILE A 95 8.10 -10.64 4.25
N VAL A 96 7.78 -10.31 5.50
CA VAL A 96 6.97 -9.12 5.81
C VAL A 96 7.87 -7.90 5.95
N ARG A 97 7.78 -6.98 4.98
CA ARG A 97 8.57 -5.73 4.95
C ARG A 97 7.75 -4.47 5.22
N TRP A 98 6.41 -4.55 5.23
CA TRP A 98 5.53 -3.36 5.26
C TRP A 98 4.90 -3.04 6.62
N ARG A 99 4.98 -3.98 7.58
CA ARG A 99 4.21 -3.89 8.84
C ARG A 99 4.49 -2.64 9.67
N SER A 100 5.74 -2.19 9.71
CA SER A 100 6.13 -0.96 10.42
C SER A 100 5.37 0.26 9.88
N HIS A 101 5.39 0.45 8.57
CA HIS A 101 4.78 1.61 7.91
C HIS A 101 3.25 1.49 7.87
N ALA A 102 2.71 0.28 7.85
CA ALA A 102 1.28 0.06 8.07
C ALA A 102 0.85 0.55 9.45
N ASN A 103 1.54 0.14 10.51
CA ASN A 103 1.23 0.59 11.87
C ASN A 103 1.35 2.11 12.01
N LEU A 104 2.40 2.70 11.44
CA LEU A 104 2.58 4.15 11.42
C LEU A 104 1.47 4.85 10.63
N LEU A 105 1.00 4.28 9.51
CA LEU A 105 -0.07 4.85 8.69
C LEU A 105 -1.35 4.99 9.51
N PHE A 106 -1.82 3.89 10.10
CA PHE A 106 -3.07 3.88 10.85
C PHE A 106 -2.96 4.66 12.15
N SER A 107 -1.83 4.58 12.86
CA SER A 107 -1.58 5.38 14.07
C SER A 107 -1.57 6.88 13.76
N ASN A 108 -0.88 7.30 12.70
CA ASN A 108 -0.87 8.72 12.30
C ASN A 108 -2.26 9.18 11.85
N TRP A 109 -2.97 8.34 11.10
CA TRP A 109 -4.32 8.66 10.65
C TRP A 109 -5.27 8.92 11.83
N LEU A 110 -5.29 8.00 12.80
CA LEU A 110 -6.11 8.16 14.00
C LEU A 110 -5.72 9.39 14.83
N ASN A 111 -4.42 9.58 15.09
CA ASN A 111 -3.97 10.61 16.02
C ASN A 111 -3.96 12.04 15.46
N TYR A 112 -3.83 12.22 14.15
CA TYR A 112 -3.68 13.56 13.55
C TYR A 112 -4.83 13.97 12.63
N PHE A 113 -5.64 13.01 12.17
CA PHE A 113 -6.71 13.29 11.22
C PHE A 113 -8.09 12.94 11.76
N VAL A 114 -8.23 11.88 12.55
CA VAL A 114 -9.50 11.53 13.20
C VAL A 114 -9.65 12.23 14.54
N TYR A 115 -8.64 12.12 15.40
CA TYR A 115 -8.63 12.79 16.69
C TYR A 115 -8.16 14.22 16.52
N GLN A 116 -9.11 15.15 16.47
CA GLN A 116 -8.82 16.57 16.61
C GLN A 116 -9.16 16.97 18.04
N ILE A 117 -8.18 17.49 18.76
CA ILE A 117 -8.40 18.08 20.08
C ILE A 117 -9.36 19.25 19.87
N THR A 118 -10.64 19.06 20.20
CA THR A 118 -11.55 20.18 20.41
C THR A 118 -11.08 20.94 21.65
N PRO A 119 -11.02 22.29 21.62
CA PRO A 119 -10.73 23.11 22.80
C PRO A 119 -11.69 22.81 23.95
#